data_AF-A0A5J4XFH4-F1
#
_entry.id   AF-A0A5J4XFH4-F1
#
_cell.length_a   1.000
_cell.length_b   1.000
_cell.length_c   1.000
_cell.angle_alpha   90.00
_cell.angle_beta   90.00
_cell.angle_gamma   90.00
#
_symmetry.space_group_name_H-M   'P 1'
#
loop_
_entity.id
_entity.type
_entity.pdbx_description
1 polymer ?
#
loop_
_entity_poly.entity_id
_entity_poly.type
_entity_poly.pdbx_seq_one_letter_code
_entity_poly.pdbx_strand_id
1 'polypeptide(L)'
;MVGTRYWAKQALTAVLSHLQANSMKRILQQPQDTQKMPEVGALLVAQAHYPCVDVSAVSAYLDRLAEECKHRMAEAGTGTDLEALLILNQLFSAASPSPDDTPRQAELPYPMSAWTWEQQSSAADWMIVPSGNAGLGLQGDSENYYDPSNSLLPFVLATRKGIPISLAIVHAAVGRRAGLPIEFVGMPMHFMNKLGAADTPDERFIDVFAGGKVLDREAVKAMMQQNDIPFHENRLQAVGLAEVYTRLCGNLINIYSHSRNTSKQRILLDMLLAISPNNIEYSIRHAQVAVNRDDFDTAINDYKRIAELAGNVAAPGALHPPRAVIQSRISAVEAMRSAWHQQALEQIRRPNQAVPVQFKVGDVIRHRRYHYRGVIYGWDAECKAEEDWMQQMRIDQLPGGRHQPYYHVLVDHRDRPFQSTYVAQENIVRPTPTPTPSTTATTGSSGEASEIGEYFEGIEPDASCYHVNAYLNFRFPEDWIAAI
;
A
#
# COMPACT_ATOMS: atom_id res chain seq x y z
N MET A 1 -0.39 -26.26 -0.01
CA MET A 1 0.49 -25.19 -0.52
C MET A 1 0.02 -23.82 -0.01
N VAL A 2 0.00 -23.62 1.31
CA VAL A 2 -0.30 -22.32 1.93
C VAL A 2 0.99 -21.50 2.04
N GLY A 3 2.07 -22.11 2.54
CA GLY A 3 3.37 -21.44 2.67
C GLY A 3 4.05 -21.12 1.35
N THR A 4 3.98 -22.00 0.34
CA THR A 4 4.48 -21.70 -1.01
C THR A 4 3.79 -20.46 -1.59
N ARG A 5 2.47 -20.32 -1.38
CA ARG A 5 1.71 -19.14 -1.83
C ARG A 5 2.11 -17.88 -1.08
N TYR A 6 2.34 -17.96 0.24
CA TYR A 6 2.81 -16.83 1.05
C TYR A 6 4.17 -16.32 0.59
N TRP A 7 5.18 -17.20 0.54
CA TRP A 7 6.53 -16.81 0.14
C TRP A 7 6.61 -16.40 -1.33
N ALA A 8 5.82 -17.03 -2.23
CA ALA A 8 5.68 -16.55 -3.60
C ALA A 8 5.09 -15.13 -3.66
N LYS A 9 4.07 -14.82 -2.84
CA LYS A 9 3.49 -13.47 -2.75
C LYS A 9 4.50 -12.45 -2.21
N GLN A 10 5.29 -12.81 -1.19
CA GLN A 10 6.33 -11.92 -0.65
C GLN A 10 7.45 -11.67 -1.66
N ALA A 11 7.95 -12.72 -2.31
CA ALA A 11 8.96 -12.60 -3.36
C ALA A 11 8.44 -11.77 -4.54
N LEU A 12 7.20 -12.04 -5.00
CA LEU A 12 6.55 -11.27 -6.05
C LEU A 12 6.41 -9.80 -5.67
N THR A 13 5.98 -9.50 -4.44
CA THR A 13 5.83 -8.12 -3.95
C THR A 13 7.19 -7.41 -3.95
N ALA A 14 8.25 -8.04 -3.45
CA ALA A 14 9.59 -7.46 -3.44
C ALA A 14 10.13 -7.20 -4.86
N VAL A 15 9.99 -8.19 -5.76
CA VAL A 15 10.40 -8.07 -7.16
C VAL A 15 9.62 -6.96 -7.88
N LEU A 16 8.29 -6.93 -7.71
CA LEU A 16 7.45 -5.92 -8.33
C LEU A 16 7.77 -4.51 -7.83
N SER A 17 7.98 -4.35 -6.52
CA SER A 17 8.34 -3.05 -5.95
C SER A 17 9.64 -2.52 -6.54
N HIS A 18 10.65 -3.40 -6.67
CA HIS A 18 11.92 -3.06 -7.31
C HIS A 18 11.75 -2.73 -8.81
N LEU A 19 10.96 -3.52 -9.54
CA LEU A 19 10.67 -3.29 -10.95
C LEU A 19 9.93 -1.97 -11.18
N GLN A 20 8.96 -1.63 -10.34
CA GLN A 20 8.16 -0.41 -10.46
C GLN A 20 8.99 0.82 -10.12
N ALA A 21 9.83 0.78 -9.08
CA ALA A 21 10.78 1.86 -8.78
C ALA A 21 11.75 2.10 -9.95
N ASN A 22 12.28 1.03 -10.55
CA ASN A 22 13.13 1.14 -11.75
C ASN A 22 12.37 1.68 -12.98
N SER A 23 11.13 1.23 -13.19
CA SER A 23 10.28 1.74 -14.27
C SER A 23 9.95 3.22 -14.10
N MET A 24 9.66 3.65 -12.86
CA MET A 24 9.46 5.05 -12.50
C MET A 24 10.69 5.89 -12.85
N LYS A 25 11.89 5.40 -12.48
CA LYS A 25 13.15 6.05 -12.84
C LYS A 25 13.34 6.17 -14.35
N ARG A 26 13.05 5.11 -15.12
CA ARG A 26 13.16 5.13 -16.59
C ARG A 26 12.22 6.15 -17.22
N ILE A 27 10.98 6.24 -16.75
CA ILE A 27 10.00 7.23 -17.23
C ILE A 27 10.55 8.65 -17.03
N LEU A 28 11.07 8.94 -15.83
CA LEU A 28 11.56 10.27 -15.50
C LEU A 28 12.91 10.62 -16.13
N GLN A 29 13.66 9.63 -16.61
CA GLN A 29 14.90 9.84 -17.37
C GLN A 29 14.66 10.16 -18.86
N GLN A 30 13.44 9.94 -19.38
CA GLN A 30 13.10 10.34 -20.74
C GLN A 30 13.06 11.88 -20.84
N PRO A 31 13.42 12.48 -22.00
CA PRO A 31 13.28 13.92 -22.21
C PRO A 31 11.86 14.40 -21.87
N GLN A 32 11.72 15.55 -21.21
CA GLN A 32 10.42 16.05 -20.76
C GLN A 32 9.38 16.13 -21.89
N ASP A 33 9.78 16.53 -23.10
CA ASP A 33 8.92 16.62 -24.28
C ASP A 33 8.35 15.27 -24.75
N THR A 34 8.96 14.16 -24.31
CA THR A 34 8.51 12.79 -24.58
C THR A 34 7.66 12.19 -23.45
N GLN A 35 7.64 12.83 -22.28
CA GLN A 35 6.84 12.42 -21.11
C GLN A 35 5.37 12.83 -21.25
N LYS A 36 4.71 12.35 -22.31
CA LYS A 36 3.35 12.79 -22.67
C LYS A 36 2.25 12.15 -21.81
N MET A 37 2.53 11.00 -21.20
CA MET A 37 1.55 10.12 -20.57
C MET A 37 1.68 10.14 -19.04
N PRO A 38 0.99 11.08 -18.34
CA PRO A 38 1.09 11.23 -16.89
C PRO A 38 0.51 10.05 -16.10
N GLU A 39 -0.38 9.27 -16.70
CA GLU A 39 -1.00 8.12 -16.05
C GLU A 39 -0.04 6.95 -15.84
N VAL A 40 1.03 6.83 -16.65
CA VAL A 40 1.89 5.63 -16.62
C VAL A 40 2.54 5.46 -15.26
N GLY A 41 3.12 6.53 -14.68
CA GLY A 41 3.69 6.46 -13.33
C GLY A 41 2.63 6.26 -12.25
N ALA A 42 1.44 6.85 -12.43
CA ALA A 42 0.33 6.66 -11.49
C ALA A 42 -0.21 5.21 -11.50
N LEU A 43 -0.22 4.57 -12.67
CA LEU A 43 -0.59 3.16 -12.81
C LEU A 43 0.49 2.23 -12.25
N LEU A 44 1.77 2.59 -12.34
CA LEU A 44 2.83 1.87 -11.61
C LEU A 44 2.64 1.96 -10.09
N VAL A 45 2.27 3.12 -9.56
CA VAL A 45 1.91 3.28 -8.14
C VAL A 45 0.73 2.38 -7.77
N ALA A 46 -0.32 2.32 -8.60
CA ALA A 46 -1.46 1.44 -8.38
C ALA A 46 -1.08 -0.05 -8.40
N GLN A 47 -0.30 -0.48 -9.38
CA GLN A 47 0.15 -1.86 -9.49
C GLN A 47 1.07 -2.27 -8.32
N ALA A 48 1.76 -1.32 -7.69
CA ALA A 48 2.57 -1.56 -6.50
C ALA A 48 1.72 -1.89 -5.28
N HIS A 49 0.53 -1.32 -5.23
CA HIS A 49 -0.45 -1.62 -4.20
C HIS A 49 -1.20 -2.90 -4.52
N TYR A 50 -1.56 -3.07 -5.79
CA TYR A 50 -2.40 -4.16 -6.28
C TYR A 50 -1.76 -4.76 -7.53
N PRO A 51 -0.87 -5.76 -7.37
CA PRO A 51 -0.16 -6.42 -8.48
C PRO A 51 -1.03 -6.96 -9.61
N CYS A 52 -2.30 -7.22 -9.30
CA CYS A 52 -3.33 -7.77 -10.17
C CYS A 52 -3.97 -6.76 -11.13
N VAL A 53 -3.68 -5.45 -10.96
CA VAL A 53 -4.24 -4.38 -11.80
C VAL A 53 -3.73 -4.52 -13.23
N ASP A 54 -4.67 -4.57 -14.18
CA ASP A 54 -4.39 -4.55 -15.61
C ASP A 54 -4.15 -3.10 -16.10
N VAL A 55 -2.88 -2.70 -16.08
CA VAL A 55 -2.42 -1.39 -16.55
C VAL A 55 -2.70 -1.16 -18.03
N SER A 56 -2.69 -2.22 -18.84
CA SER A 56 -2.94 -2.15 -20.28
C SER A 56 -4.41 -1.89 -20.56
N ALA A 57 -5.32 -2.55 -19.85
CA ALA A 57 -6.76 -2.33 -19.97
C ALA A 57 -7.14 -0.89 -19.56
N VAL A 58 -6.58 -0.38 -18.46
CA VAL A 58 -6.83 1.01 -18.02
C VAL A 58 -6.27 2.03 -19.02
N SER A 59 -5.07 1.81 -19.56
CA SER A 59 -4.51 2.68 -20.61
C SER A 59 -5.39 2.69 -21.86
N ALA A 60 -5.83 1.51 -22.33
CA ALA A 60 -6.71 1.40 -23.49
C ALA A 60 -8.07 2.06 -23.26
N TYR A 61 -8.58 2.07 -22.03
CA TYR A 61 -9.79 2.80 -21.67
C TYR A 61 -9.59 4.33 -21.79
N LEU A 62 -8.45 4.86 -21.33
CA LEU A 62 -8.11 6.28 -21.50
C LEU A 62 -7.95 6.67 -22.97
N ASP A 63 -7.44 5.77 -23.82
CA ASP A 63 -7.38 5.97 -25.27
C ASP A 63 -8.79 6.08 -25.87
N ARG A 64 -9.73 5.20 -25.47
CA ARG A 64 -11.13 5.28 -25.92
C ARG A 64 -11.83 6.55 -25.44
N LEU A 65 -11.58 7.00 -24.21
CA LEU A 65 -12.10 8.29 -23.72
C LEU A 65 -11.55 9.47 -24.54
N ALA A 66 -10.28 9.41 -24.93
CA ALA A 66 -9.70 10.45 -25.76
C ALA A 66 -10.30 10.49 -27.16
N GLU A 67 -10.60 9.32 -27.74
CA GLU A 67 -11.28 9.25 -29.03
C GLU A 67 -12.71 9.79 -28.96
N GLU A 68 -13.47 9.45 -27.93
CA GLU A 68 -14.78 10.04 -27.66
C GLU A 68 -14.68 11.56 -27.48
N CYS A 69 -13.66 12.04 -26.78
CA CYS A 69 -13.43 13.47 -26.59
C CYS A 69 -13.18 14.18 -27.94
N LYS A 70 -12.34 13.61 -28.81
CA LYS A 70 -12.09 14.14 -30.17
C LYS A 70 -13.34 14.12 -31.02
N HIS A 71 -14.13 13.06 -30.94
CA HIS A 71 -15.40 12.96 -31.66
C HIS A 71 -16.33 14.11 -31.29
N ARG A 72 -16.53 14.36 -29.98
CA ARG A 72 -17.35 15.47 -29.49
C ARG A 72 -16.79 16.85 -29.88
N MET A 73 -15.47 17.02 -29.87
CA MET A 73 -14.82 18.26 -30.34
C MET A 73 -15.09 18.50 -31.83
N ALA A 74 -15.00 17.46 -32.65
CA ALA A 74 -15.27 17.54 -34.09
C ALA A 74 -16.75 17.83 -34.39
N GLU A 75 -17.68 17.17 -33.68
CA GLU A 75 -19.12 17.42 -33.80
C GLU A 75 -19.51 18.84 -33.38
N ALA A 76 -18.91 19.35 -32.29
CA ALA A 76 -19.14 20.70 -31.81
C ALA A 76 -18.44 21.78 -32.67
N GLY A 77 -17.50 21.40 -33.54
CA GLY A 77 -16.75 22.32 -34.38
C GLY A 77 -15.85 23.27 -33.59
N THR A 78 -15.18 22.78 -32.55
CA THR A 78 -14.32 23.62 -31.67
C THR A 78 -13.21 24.30 -32.46
N GLY A 79 -13.09 25.63 -32.35
CA GLY A 79 -12.08 26.44 -33.03
C GLY A 79 -10.93 26.89 -32.12
N THR A 80 -11.05 26.70 -30.80
CA THR A 80 -10.05 27.08 -29.79
C THR A 80 -9.79 25.97 -28.77
N ASP A 81 -8.61 25.98 -28.14
CA ASP A 81 -8.29 25.05 -27.06
C ASP A 81 -9.25 25.21 -25.86
N LEU A 82 -9.79 26.41 -25.61
CA LEU A 82 -10.76 26.64 -24.55
C LEU A 82 -12.10 25.95 -24.83
N GLU A 83 -12.60 26.01 -26.06
CA GLU A 83 -13.83 25.30 -26.44
C GLU A 83 -13.63 23.78 -26.35
N ALA A 84 -12.48 23.29 -26.82
CA ALA A 84 -12.09 21.89 -26.70
C ALA A 84 -11.96 21.45 -25.22
N LEU A 85 -11.43 22.31 -24.35
CA LEU A 85 -11.35 22.07 -22.91
C LEU A 85 -12.73 21.95 -22.26
N LEU A 86 -13.71 22.76 -22.67
CA LEU A 86 -15.07 22.68 -22.13
C LEU A 86 -15.74 21.35 -22.50
N ILE A 87 -15.50 20.83 -23.71
CA ILE A 87 -15.95 19.49 -24.13
C ILE A 87 -15.30 18.41 -23.26
N LEU A 88 -13.99 18.50 -23.00
CA LEU A 88 -13.30 17.58 -22.09
C LEU A 88 -13.88 17.64 -20.66
N ASN A 89 -14.13 18.85 -20.13
CA ASN A 89 -14.71 19.01 -18.81
C ASN A 89 -16.11 18.41 -18.74
N GLN A 90 -16.94 18.62 -19.77
CA GLN A 90 -18.27 18.02 -19.85
C GLN A 90 -18.19 16.48 -19.87
N LEU A 91 -17.28 15.89 -20.66
CA LEU A 91 -17.05 14.44 -20.68
C LEU A 91 -16.74 13.89 -19.28
N PHE A 92 -16.03 14.65 -18.44
CA PHE A 92 -15.63 14.23 -17.11
C PHE A 92 -16.73 14.46 -16.05
N SER A 93 -17.30 15.66 -15.98
CA SER A 93 -18.14 16.08 -14.85
C SER A 93 -19.64 15.96 -15.09
N ALA A 94 -20.10 15.88 -16.35
CA ALA A 94 -21.53 15.69 -16.61
C ALA A 94 -22.02 14.36 -16.04
N ALA A 95 -23.29 14.33 -15.64
CA ALA A 95 -23.91 13.14 -15.08
C ALA A 95 -23.83 11.97 -16.06
N SER A 96 -23.61 10.78 -15.49
CA SER A 96 -23.72 9.53 -16.23
C SER A 96 -25.20 9.21 -16.48
N PRO A 97 -25.57 8.65 -17.64
CA PRO A 97 -26.96 8.58 -18.07
C PRO A 97 -27.75 7.44 -17.40
N SER A 98 -27.08 6.49 -16.74
CA SER A 98 -27.74 5.37 -16.04
C SER A 98 -27.17 5.16 -14.63
N PRO A 99 -28.02 5.03 -13.59
CA PRO A 99 -27.63 4.54 -12.27
C PRO A 99 -27.05 3.12 -12.29
N ASP A 100 -27.39 2.31 -13.30
CA ASP A 100 -26.82 0.98 -13.53
C ASP A 100 -25.46 1.03 -14.26
N ASP A 101 -25.09 2.15 -14.90
CA ASP A 101 -23.78 2.33 -15.56
C ASP A 101 -22.72 2.90 -14.62
N THR A 102 -23.14 3.52 -13.51
CA THR A 102 -22.28 3.64 -12.32
C THR A 102 -21.98 2.23 -11.83
N PRO A 103 -20.71 1.81 -11.65
CA PRO A 103 -20.47 0.57 -10.93
C PRO A 103 -21.22 0.71 -9.61
N ARG A 104 -22.06 -0.28 -9.29
CA ARG A 104 -22.90 -0.24 -8.10
C ARG A 104 -21.99 -0.10 -6.89
N GLN A 105 -21.69 1.14 -6.50
CA GLN A 105 -20.90 1.48 -5.31
C GLN A 105 -21.56 0.82 -4.08
N ALA A 106 -22.86 0.57 -4.14
CA ALA A 106 -23.64 -0.14 -3.14
C ALA A 106 -23.34 -1.66 -3.05
N GLU A 107 -22.75 -2.29 -4.07
CA GLU A 107 -22.44 -3.73 -4.09
C GLU A 107 -20.93 -4.03 -3.91
N LEU A 108 -20.06 -3.04 -4.11
CA LEU A 108 -18.62 -3.21 -3.93
C LEU A 108 -18.23 -3.07 -2.45
N PRO A 109 -17.45 -3.99 -1.89
CA PRO A 109 -17.03 -3.91 -0.49
C PRO A 109 -16.30 -2.60 -0.20
N TYR A 110 -16.68 -1.94 0.91
CA TYR A 110 -15.98 -0.78 1.46
C TYR A 110 -15.43 -1.12 2.86
N PRO A 111 -14.18 -0.73 3.21
CA PRO A 111 -13.18 -0.09 2.36
C PRO A 111 -12.67 -1.05 1.28
N MET A 112 -12.11 -0.53 0.19
CA MET A 112 -11.70 -1.38 -0.95
C MET A 112 -10.57 -2.37 -0.64
N SER A 113 -9.89 -2.26 0.51
CA SER A 113 -9.01 -3.34 0.99
C SER A 113 -9.75 -4.67 1.13
N ALA A 114 -11.08 -4.64 1.19
CA ALA A 114 -11.95 -5.81 1.19
C ALA A 114 -12.24 -6.41 -0.21
N TRP A 115 -11.74 -5.81 -1.30
CA TRP A 115 -11.96 -6.35 -2.65
C TRP A 115 -11.15 -7.64 -2.87
N THR A 116 -11.75 -8.60 -3.58
CA THR A 116 -11.06 -9.82 -3.99
C THR A 116 -10.05 -9.55 -5.11
N TRP A 117 -9.16 -10.51 -5.36
CA TRP A 117 -8.22 -10.44 -6.48
C TRP A 117 -8.95 -10.28 -7.81
N GLU A 118 -10.03 -11.05 -8.03
CA GLU A 118 -10.85 -10.97 -9.25
C GLU A 118 -11.44 -9.57 -9.43
N GLN A 119 -12.02 -9.00 -8.37
CA GLN A 119 -12.58 -7.65 -8.39
C GLN A 119 -11.53 -6.59 -8.71
N GLN A 120 -10.31 -6.71 -8.16
CA GLN A 120 -9.23 -5.78 -8.45
C GLN A 120 -8.70 -5.93 -9.89
N SER A 121 -8.63 -7.16 -10.42
CA SER A 121 -8.20 -7.44 -11.79
C SER A 121 -9.21 -6.99 -12.84
N SER A 122 -10.51 -7.15 -12.59
CA SER A 122 -11.58 -6.79 -13.52
C SER A 122 -12.05 -5.34 -13.42
N ALA A 123 -11.35 -4.49 -12.65
CA ALA A 123 -11.79 -3.11 -12.43
C ALA A 123 -11.98 -2.31 -13.73
N ALA A 124 -11.19 -2.63 -14.76
CA ALA A 124 -11.30 -2.02 -16.08
C ALA A 124 -12.55 -2.48 -16.87
N ASP A 125 -13.08 -3.68 -16.60
CA ASP A 125 -14.27 -4.22 -17.28
C ASP A 125 -15.54 -3.42 -16.92
N TRP A 126 -15.51 -2.71 -15.80
CA TRP A 126 -16.61 -1.86 -15.34
C TRP A 126 -16.54 -0.43 -15.88
N MET A 127 -15.52 -0.11 -16.69
CA MET A 127 -15.29 1.24 -17.21
C MET A 127 -16.00 1.43 -18.57
N ILE A 128 -17.07 2.20 -18.58
CA ILE A 128 -17.88 2.49 -19.76
C ILE A 128 -17.56 3.89 -20.29
N VAL A 129 -17.31 3.99 -21.60
CA VAL A 129 -17.15 5.28 -22.29
C VAL A 129 -18.55 5.87 -22.53
N PRO A 130 -18.87 7.05 -21.98
CA PRO A 130 -20.18 7.66 -22.16
C PRO A 130 -20.33 8.18 -23.59
N SER A 131 -21.55 8.18 -24.11
CA SER A 131 -21.88 8.70 -25.45
C SER A 131 -22.77 9.95 -25.38
N GLY A 132 -22.79 10.72 -26.48
CA GLY A 132 -23.60 11.93 -26.60
C GLY A 132 -23.23 12.99 -25.55
N ASN A 133 -24.23 13.56 -24.86
CA ASN A 133 -23.99 14.61 -23.86
C ASN A 133 -23.69 14.08 -22.45
N ALA A 134 -23.69 12.77 -22.25
CA ALA A 134 -23.43 12.18 -20.94
C ALA A 134 -21.94 12.24 -20.58
N GLY A 135 -21.64 12.28 -19.28
CA GLY A 135 -20.28 12.28 -18.77
C GLY A 135 -19.97 11.08 -17.89
N LEU A 136 -18.75 11.06 -17.36
CA LEU A 136 -18.29 10.06 -16.42
C LEU A 136 -18.85 10.28 -15.01
N GLY A 137 -19.26 11.49 -14.67
CA GLY A 137 -19.62 11.87 -13.30
C GLY A 137 -18.42 11.79 -12.34
N LEU A 138 -17.21 12.04 -12.84
CA LEU A 138 -16.01 12.13 -12.01
C LEU A 138 -16.10 13.35 -11.09
N GLN A 139 -15.90 13.13 -9.79
CA GLN A 139 -15.97 14.19 -8.80
C GLN A 139 -14.97 14.01 -7.66
N GLY A 140 -14.66 15.11 -6.99
CA GLY A 140 -13.89 15.10 -5.76
C GLY A 140 -14.60 14.36 -4.62
N ASP A 141 -13.85 13.61 -3.84
CA ASP A 141 -14.34 12.96 -2.62
C ASP A 141 -13.77 13.62 -1.36
N SER A 142 -14.43 14.68 -0.90
CA SER A 142 -14.06 15.37 0.33
C SER A 142 -14.39 14.57 1.59
N GLU A 143 -15.38 13.67 1.53
CA GLU A 143 -15.82 12.87 2.68
C GLU A 143 -14.80 11.76 3.01
N ASN A 144 -14.30 11.07 1.98
CA ASN A 144 -13.32 9.99 2.12
C ASN A 144 -11.97 10.38 1.51
N TYR A 145 -11.52 11.62 1.73
CA TYR A 145 -10.31 12.17 1.14
C TYR A 145 -9.05 11.32 1.38
N TYR A 146 -8.95 10.73 2.58
CA TYR A 146 -7.81 9.90 3.00
C TYR A 146 -7.98 8.42 2.70
N ASP A 147 -8.96 8.02 1.88
CA ASP A 147 -9.03 6.67 1.34
C ASP A 147 -7.94 6.48 0.26
N PRO A 148 -7.06 5.47 0.38
CA PRO A 148 -6.09 5.17 -0.67
C PRO A 148 -6.69 4.99 -2.06
N SER A 149 -7.94 4.49 -2.16
CA SER A 149 -8.64 4.29 -3.44
C SER A 149 -8.69 5.57 -4.27
N ASN A 150 -8.91 6.70 -3.59
CA ASN A 150 -9.07 8.01 -4.20
C ASN A 150 -7.76 8.57 -4.74
N SER A 151 -6.62 7.90 -4.51
CA SER A 151 -5.32 8.22 -5.10
C SER A 151 -4.91 7.27 -6.23
N LEU A 152 -5.62 6.16 -6.47
CA LEU A 152 -5.18 5.09 -7.35
C LEU A 152 -6.08 4.99 -8.59
N LEU A 153 -5.52 5.27 -9.77
CA LEU A 153 -6.33 5.59 -10.96
C LEU A 153 -7.35 4.53 -11.39
N PRO A 154 -7.04 3.21 -11.37
CA PRO A 154 -8.04 2.19 -11.73
C PRO A 154 -9.30 2.31 -10.88
N PHE A 155 -9.13 2.65 -9.61
CA PHE A 155 -10.22 2.77 -8.65
C PHE A 155 -10.88 4.14 -8.72
N VAL A 156 -10.14 5.20 -9.01
CA VAL A 156 -10.73 6.52 -9.29
C VAL A 156 -11.66 6.45 -10.50
N LEU A 157 -11.27 5.72 -11.54
CA LEU A 157 -12.08 5.52 -12.74
C LEU A 157 -13.29 4.63 -12.48
N ALA A 158 -13.12 3.55 -11.72
CA ALA A 158 -14.23 2.69 -11.33
C ALA A 158 -15.21 3.47 -10.42
N THR A 159 -14.76 3.95 -9.27
CA THR A 159 -15.63 4.63 -8.30
C THR A 159 -16.11 6.00 -8.75
N ARG A 160 -15.47 6.61 -9.75
CA ARG A 160 -15.68 8.00 -10.21
C ARG A 160 -15.40 9.04 -9.13
N LYS A 161 -14.66 8.66 -8.09
CA LYS A 161 -14.28 9.48 -6.95
C LYS A 161 -12.78 9.54 -6.83
N GLY A 162 -12.23 10.71 -6.54
CA GLY A 162 -10.79 10.88 -6.42
C GLY A 162 -10.39 12.13 -5.66
N ILE A 163 -9.08 12.26 -5.41
CA ILE A 163 -8.45 13.46 -4.87
C ILE A 163 -7.96 14.38 -6.00
N PRO A 164 -7.63 15.66 -5.73
CA PRO A 164 -7.27 16.63 -6.77
C PRO A 164 -6.18 16.13 -7.73
N ILE A 165 -5.10 15.54 -7.22
CA ILE A 165 -4.01 15.06 -8.07
C ILE A 165 -4.40 13.87 -8.95
N SER A 166 -5.21 12.95 -8.44
CA SER A 166 -5.61 11.76 -9.20
C SER A 166 -6.55 12.13 -10.36
N LEU A 167 -7.50 13.03 -10.11
CA LEU A 167 -8.45 13.51 -11.11
C LEU A 167 -7.75 14.37 -12.17
N ALA A 168 -6.80 15.22 -11.74
CA ALA A 168 -5.94 15.98 -12.64
C ALA A 168 -5.14 15.09 -13.59
N ILE A 169 -4.55 13.99 -13.10
CA ILE A 169 -3.82 13.03 -13.93
C ILE A 169 -4.73 12.39 -14.98
N VAL A 170 -5.92 11.90 -14.59
CA VAL A 170 -6.86 11.28 -15.55
C VAL A 170 -7.30 12.31 -16.60
N HIS A 171 -7.63 13.52 -16.18
CA HIS A 171 -8.05 14.61 -17.08
C HIS A 171 -6.96 14.99 -18.08
N ALA A 172 -5.72 15.18 -17.60
CA ALA A 172 -4.58 15.47 -18.44
C ALA A 172 -4.24 14.30 -19.38
N ALA A 173 -4.36 13.05 -18.92
CA ALA A 173 -4.13 11.85 -19.71
C ALA A 173 -5.06 11.79 -20.93
N VAL A 174 -6.34 12.09 -20.76
CA VAL A 174 -7.34 12.12 -21.84
C VAL A 174 -7.15 13.36 -22.72
N GLY A 175 -7.01 14.55 -22.11
CA GLY A 175 -6.88 15.80 -22.86
C GLY A 175 -5.62 15.84 -23.74
N ARG A 176 -4.47 15.39 -23.25
CA ARG A 176 -3.23 15.31 -24.05
C ARG A 176 -3.35 14.36 -25.24
N ARG A 177 -4.05 13.24 -25.08
CA ARG A 177 -4.37 12.31 -26.18
C ARG A 177 -5.35 12.91 -27.19
N ALA A 178 -6.27 13.75 -26.71
CA ALA A 178 -7.20 14.51 -27.53
C ALA A 178 -6.56 15.69 -28.26
N GLY A 179 -5.32 16.06 -27.91
CA GLY A 179 -4.54 17.11 -28.57
C GLY A 179 -4.40 18.40 -27.76
N LEU A 180 -4.98 18.47 -26.56
CA LEU A 180 -4.88 19.64 -25.68
C LEU A 180 -3.53 19.69 -24.96
N PRO A 181 -2.81 20.83 -24.95
CA PRO A 181 -1.54 21.00 -24.25
C PRO A 181 -1.74 21.22 -22.75
N ILE A 182 -2.31 20.22 -22.06
CA ILE A 182 -2.62 20.32 -20.63
C ILE A 182 -1.34 20.18 -19.80
N GLU A 183 -1.08 21.16 -18.96
CA GLU A 183 0.00 21.18 -17.97
C GLU A 183 -0.55 20.95 -16.55
N PHE A 184 0.34 20.72 -15.59
CA PHE A 184 -0.02 20.54 -14.18
C PHE A 184 0.41 21.75 -13.37
N VAL A 185 -0.38 22.15 -12.38
CA VAL A 185 -0.03 23.21 -11.44
C VAL A 185 -0.21 22.69 -10.02
N GLY A 186 0.88 22.69 -9.27
CA GLY A 186 0.93 22.10 -7.94
C GLY A 186 1.02 23.13 -6.83
N MET A 187 -0.10 23.43 -6.15
CA MET A 187 -0.15 24.38 -5.04
C MET A 187 -0.19 23.67 -3.68
N PRO A 188 0.18 24.35 -2.57
CA PRO A 188 -0.08 23.78 -1.26
C PRO A 188 -1.56 23.44 -1.10
N MET A 189 -1.85 22.24 -0.58
CA MET A 189 -3.20 21.71 -0.36
C MET A 189 -4.09 21.52 -1.60
N HIS A 190 -3.68 21.95 -2.80
CA HIS A 190 -4.51 21.83 -4.01
C HIS A 190 -3.70 21.55 -5.27
N PHE A 191 -4.29 20.83 -6.23
CA PHE A 191 -3.62 20.43 -7.47
C PHE A 191 -4.59 20.60 -8.65
N MET A 192 -4.14 21.29 -9.69
CA MET A 192 -4.99 21.66 -10.82
C MET A 192 -4.28 21.40 -12.13
N ASN A 193 -5.05 21.34 -13.21
CA ASN A 193 -4.52 21.38 -14.57
C ASN A 193 -4.42 22.83 -15.06
N LYS A 194 -3.60 23.06 -16.08
CA LYS A 194 -3.43 24.36 -16.73
C LYS A 194 -3.48 24.19 -18.24
N LEU A 195 -4.04 25.19 -18.92
CA LEU A 195 -4.06 25.34 -20.36
C LEU A 195 -3.63 26.75 -20.72
N GLY A 196 -2.90 26.91 -21.82
CA GLY A 196 -2.43 28.20 -22.31
C GLY A 196 -1.11 28.66 -21.67
N ALA A 197 -0.36 29.46 -22.42
CA ALA A 197 0.91 30.00 -21.98
C ALA A 197 0.74 30.93 -20.78
N ALA A 198 1.74 30.96 -19.89
CA ALA A 198 1.75 31.85 -18.74
C ALA A 198 1.59 33.32 -19.17
N ASP A 199 0.84 34.10 -18.39
CA ASP A 199 0.67 35.54 -18.59
C ASP A 199 -0.02 35.91 -19.91
N THR A 200 -0.82 35.00 -20.47
CA THR A 200 -1.63 35.26 -21.67
C THR A 200 -3.12 35.31 -21.33
N PRO A 201 -3.96 36.00 -22.14
CA PRO A 201 -5.42 36.00 -21.97
C PRO A 201 -6.05 34.61 -22.05
N ASP A 202 -5.34 33.63 -22.59
CA ASP A 202 -5.77 32.23 -22.74
C ASP A 202 -5.29 31.34 -21.58
N GLU A 203 -4.53 31.89 -20.61
CA GLU A 203 -4.10 31.15 -19.41
C GLU A 203 -5.32 30.77 -18.57
N ARG A 204 -5.57 29.46 -18.45
CA ARG A 204 -6.68 28.89 -17.70
C ARG A 204 -6.19 27.80 -16.75
N PHE A 205 -6.77 27.77 -15.56
CA PHE A 205 -6.57 26.73 -14.56
C PHE A 205 -7.85 25.91 -14.42
N ILE A 206 -7.71 24.60 -14.28
CA ILE A 206 -8.83 23.67 -14.28
C ILE A 206 -8.83 22.90 -12.97
N ASP A 207 -9.85 23.19 -12.17
CA ASP A 207 -10.13 22.44 -10.94
C ASP A 207 -11.02 21.24 -11.26
N VAL A 208 -10.39 20.12 -11.57
CA VAL A 208 -11.08 18.86 -11.87
C VAL A 208 -11.78 18.30 -10.63
N PHE A 209 -11.25 18.56 -9.43
CA PHE A 209 -11.88 18.16 -8.17
C PHE A 209 -13.22 18.87 -7.96
N ALA A 210 -13.30 20.14 -8.36
CA ALA A 210 -14.53 20.93 -8.38
C ALA A 210 -15.33 20.80 -9.69
N GLY A 211 -15.30 19.63 -10.34
CA GLY A 211 -16.13 19.33 -11.52
C GLY A 211 -15.65 19.96 -12.83
N GLY A 212 -14.35 20.26 -12.95
CA GLY A 212 -13.76 20.87 -14.14
C GLY A 212 -13.98 22.38 -14.20
N LYS A 213 -14.10 23.04 -13.05
CA LYS A 213 -14.26 24.50 -12.98
C LYS A 213 -13.06 25.18 -13.63
N VAL A 214 -13.31 26.04 -14.62
CA VAL A 214 -12.29 26.82 -15.31
C VAL A 214 -12.10 28.15 -14.58
N LEU A 215 -10.86 28.46 -14.22
CA LEU A 215 -10.46 29.63 -13.46
C LEU A 215 -9.43 30.43 -14.27
N ASP A 216 -9.48 31.76 -14.16
CA ASP A 216 -8.39 32.63 -14.57
C ASP A 216 -7.38 32.81 -13.42
N ARG A 217 -6.30 33.54 -13.70
CA ARG A 217 -5.24 33.81 -12.73
C ARG A 217 -5.74 34.55 -11.47
N GLU A 218 -6.65 35.51 -11.64
CA GLU A 218 -7.16 36.30 -10.51
C GLU A 218 -8.08 35.45 -9.60
N ALA A 219 -8.88 34.56 -10.19
CA ALA A 219 -9.68 33.60 -9.44
C ALA A 219 -8.82 32.61 -8.63
N VAL A 220 -7.70 32.13 -9.18
CA VAL A 220 -6.75 31.27 -8.44
C VAL A 220 -6.08 32.04 -7.31
N LYS A 221 -5.67 33.29 -7.54
CA LYS A 221 -5.13 34.17 -6.48
C LYS A 221 -6.13 34.36 -5.35
N ALA A 222 -7.39 34.66 -5.68
CA ALA A 222 -8.46 34.82 -4.71
C ALA A 222 -8.69 33.54 -3.90
N MET A 223 -8.70 32.38 -4.57
CA MET A 223 -8.82 31.08 -3.90
C MET A 223 -7.66 30.81 -2.93
N MET A 224 -6.43 31.15 -3.29
CA MET A 224 -5.27 30.99 -2.40
C MET A 224 -5.36 31.90 -1.18
N GLN A 225 -5.74 33.17 -1.39
CA GLN A 225 -5.93 34.14 -0.31
C GLN A 225 -7.03 33.69 0.67
N GLN A 226 -8.12 33.12 0.16
CA GLN A 226 -9.21 32.57 0.98
C GLN A 226 -8.78 31.39 1.87
N ASN A 227 -7.70 30.70 1.51
CA ASN A 227 -7.18 29.54 2.25
C ASN A 227 -5.90 29.90 3.06
N ASP A 228 -5.61 31.18 3.27
CA ASP A 228 -4.42 31.68 3.98
C ASP A 228 -3.09 31.19 3.35
N ILE A 229 -3.09 30.97 2.04
CA ILE A 229 -1.93 30.51 1.28
C ILE A 229 -1.24 31.74 0.65
N PRO A 230 0.02 32.07 1.03
CA PRO A 230 0.74 33.18 0.42
C PRO A 230 0.90 33.00 -1.08
N PHE A 231 0.55 34.03 -1.85
CA PHE A 231 0.70 34.02 -3.30
C PHE A 231 2.16 34.33 -3.70
N HIS A 232 2.70 33.50 -4.58
CA HIS A 232 3.98 33.72 -5.25
C HIS A 232 3.84 33.30 -6.72
N GLU A 233 4.36 34.09 -7.64
CA GLU A 233 4.28 33.84 -9.09
C GLU A 233 4.73 32.45 -9.51
N ASN A 234 5.73 31.89 -8.84
CA ASN A 234 6.23 30.54 -9.11
C ASN A 234 5.22 29.42 -8.80
N ARG A 235 4.15 29.68 -8.03
CA ARG A 235 3.14 28.67 -7.69
C ARG A 235 2.15 28.36 -8.81
N LEU A 236 2.10 29.22 -9.83
CA LEU A 236 1.28 29.00 -11.04
C LEU A 236 2.09 28.40 -12.20
N GLN A 237 3.38 28.16 -11.99
CA GLN A 237 4.22 27.52 -13.00
C GLN A 237 3.85 26.05 -13.17
N ALA A 238 4.01 25.57 -14.39
CA ALA A 238 3.78 24.18 -14.71
C ALA A 238 4.79 23.29 -13.96
N VAL A 239 4.29 22.18 -13.40
CA VAL A 239 5.11 21.18 -12.70
C VAL A 239 5.30 19.94 -13.57
N GLY A 240 6.50 19.36 -13.49
CA GLY A 240 6.85 18.14 -14.23
C GLY A 240 6.34 16.86 -13.54
N LEU A 241 6.39 15.73 -14.25
CA LEU A 241 5.90 14.44 -13.75
C LEU A 241 6.60 13.97 -12.46
N ALA A 242 7.87 14.33 -12.25
CA ALA A 242 8.57 14.02 -11.01
C ALA A 242 7.85 14.60 -9.78
N GLU A 243 7.33 15.82 -9.88
CA GLU A 243 6.58 16.47 -8.81
C GLU A 243 5.17 15.89 -8.66
N VAL A 244 4.52 15.56 -9.79
CA VAL A 244 3.22 14.86 -9.80
C VAL A 244 3.31 13.54 -9.04
N TYR A 245 4.28 12.68 -9.39
CA TYR A 245 4.45 11.39 -8.73
C TYR A 245 4.91 11.53 -7.29
N THR A 246 5.73 12.55 -6.99
CA THR A 246 6.13 12.86 -5.60
C THR A 246 4.92 13.19 -4.73
N ARG A 247 4.02 14.05 -5.22
CA ARG A 247 2.78 14.40 -4.50
C ARG A 247 1.84 13.21 -4.37
N LEU A 248 1.69 12.40 -5.43
CA LEU A 248 0.84 11.21 -5.42
C LEU A 248 1.32 10.19 -4.37
N CYS A 249 2.61 9.86 -4.39
CA CYS A 249 3.23 8.98 -3.40
C CYS A 249 3.18 9.59 -1.99
N GLY A 250 3.40 10.91 -1.86
CA GLY A 250 3.34 11.63 -0.59
C GLY A 250 1.96 11.54 0.07
N ASN A 251 0.87 11.67 -0.70
CA ASN A 251 -0.49 11.51 -0.19
C ASN A 251 -0.72 10.10 0.38
N LEU A 252 -0.32 9.07 -0.38
CA LEU A 252 -0.43 7.68 0.04
C LEU A 252 0.45 7.37 1.27
N ILE A 253 1.68 7.89 1.32
CA ILE A 253 2.55 7.75 2.50
C ILE A 253 1.88 8.34 3.73
N ASN A 254 1.26 9.52 3.62
CA ASN A 254 0.55 10.12 4.72
C ASN A 254 -0.56 9.19 5.24
N ILE A 255 -1.37 8.62 4.34
CA ILE A 255 -2.43 7.68 4.70
C ILE A 255 -1.87 6.42 5.39
N TYR A 256 -0.82 5.80 4.83
CA TYR A 256 -0.25 4.57 5.38
C TYR A 256 0.58 4.78 6.65
N SER A 257 1.04 6.00 6.89
CA SER A 257 1.72 6.38 8.15
C SER A 257 0.74 6.30 9.32
N HIS A 258 -0.48 6.79 9.14
CA HIS A 258 -1.53 6.75 10.17
C HIS A 258 -1.98 5.32 10.48
N SER A 259 -2.07 4.45 9.48
CA SER A 259 -2.42 3.03 9.66
C SER A 259 -1.23 2.12 10.01
N ARG A 260 -0.02 2.67 10.17
CA ARG A 260 1.23 1.92 10.42
C ARG A 260 1.51 0.80 9.41
N ASN A 261 1.02 0.93 8.17
CA ASN A 261 1.25 -0.07 7.13
C ASN A 261 2.64 0.08 6.53
N THR A 262 3.65 -0.46 7.22
CA THR A 262 5.07 -0.35 6.84
C THR A 262 5.38 -1.01 5.49
N SER A 263 4.64 -2.06 5.11
CA SER A 263 4.75 -2.72 3.81
C SER A 263 4.44 -1.74 2.67
N LYS A 264 3.31 -1.03 2.73
CA LYS A 264 2.94 -0.06 1.68
C LYS A 264 3.82 1.19 1.70
N GLN A 265 4.21 1.66 2.90
CA GLN A 265 5.14 2.78 3.03
C GLN A 265 6.49 2.46 2.37
N ARG A 266 7.03 1.25 2.56
CA ARG A 266 8.31 0.84 1.96
C ARG A 266 8.28 1.00 0.44
N ILE A 267 7.26 0.42 -0.20
CA ILE A 267 7.10 0.46 -1.66
C ILE A 267 7.05 1.89 -2.19
N LEU A 268 6.31 2.77 -1.52
CA LEU A 268 6.21 4.18 -1.91
C LEU A 268 7.52 4.94 -1.71
N LEU A 269 8.26 4.64 -0.64
CA LEU A 269 9.57 5.23 -0.37
C LEU A 269 10.62 4.77 -1.37
N ASP A 270 10.60 3.50 -1.80
CA ASP A 270 11.42 3.00 -2.90
C ASP A 270 11.17 3.81 -4.19
N MET A 271 9.89 4.09 -4.51
CA MET A 271 9.55 4.95 -5.66
C MET A 271 10.01 6.39 -5.48
N LEU A 272 9.80 6.98 -4.31
CA LEU A 272 10.25 8.36 -4.03
C LEU A 272 11.77 8.51 -4.10
N LEU A 273 12.52 7.50 -3.66
CA LEU A 273 13.97 7.46 -3.80
C LEU A 273 14.41 7.16 -5.23
N ALA A 274 13.59 6.50 -6.04
CA ALA A 274 13.82 6.40 -7.48
C ALA A 274 13.62 7.75 -8.20
N ILE A 275 12.64 8.55 -7.76
CA ILE A 275 12.35 9.91 -8.27
C ILE A 275 13.41 10.92 -7.80
N SER A 276 13.76 10.88 -6.50
CA SER A 276 14.68 11.81 -5.85
C SER A 276 15.73 11.06 -5.02
N PRO A 277 16.77 10.49 -5.66
CA PRO A 277 17.73 9.59 -4.99
C PRO A 277 18.54 10.23 -3.88
N ASN A 278 18.65 11.56 -3.86
CA ASN A 278 19.43 12.29 -2.86
C ASN A 278 18.55 12.97 -1.80
N ASN A 279 17.25 12.64 -1.75
CA ASN A 279 16.36 13.19 -0.74
C ASN A 279 16.63 12.53 0.63
N ILE A 280 17.20 13.31 1.55
CA ILE A 280 17.57 12.87 2.90
C ILE A 280 16.34 12.52 3.73
N GLU A 281 15.24 13.26 3.61
CA GLU A 281 14.02 12.99 4.36
C GLU A 281 13.42 11.63 3.99
N TYR A 282 13.32 11.33 2.70
CA TYR A 282 12.84 10.04 2.22
C TYR A 282 13.77 8.91 2.65
N SER A 283 15.09 9.13 2.61
CA SER A 283 16.07 8.14 3.07
C SER A 283 15.92 7.85 4.57
N ILE A 284 15.65 8.87 5.40
CA ILE A 284 15.43 8.70 6.84
C ILE A 284 14.16 7.88 7.09
N ARG A 285 13.05 8.23 6.43
CA ARG A 285 11.78 7.49 6.55
C ARG A 285 11.94 6.05 6.07
N HIS A 286 12.69 5.84 4.98
CA HIS A 286 12.98 4.52 4.43
C HIS A 286 13.79 3.65 5.39
N ALA A 287 14.82 4.22 6.02
CA ALA A 287 15.60 3.55 7.06
C ALA A 287 14.75 3.18 8.28
N GLN A 288 13.86 4.09 8.73
CA GLN A 288 12.95 3.83 9.85
C GLN A 288 11.96 2.70 9.54
N VAL A 289 11.38 2.70 8.34
CA VAL A 289 10.50 1.63 7.89
C VAL A 289 11.26 0.30 7.79
N ALA A 290 12.52 0.31 7.35
CA ALA A 290 13.37 -0.88 7.29
C ALA A 290 13.65 -1.44 8.69
N VAL A 291 13.99 -0.59 9.68
CA VAL A 291 14.16 -1.01 11.09
C VAL A 291 12.87 -1.63 11.64
N ASN A 292 11.70 -1.04 11.39
CA ASN A 292 10.42 -1.57 11.84
C ASN A 292 10.03 -2.91 11.19
N ARG A 293 10.77 -3.35 10.17
CA ARG A 293 10.57 -4.60 9.43
C ARG A 293 11.73 -5.57 9.61
N ASP A 294 12.63 -5.30 10.55
CA ASP A 294 13.87 -6.06 10.80
C ASP A 294 14.80 -6.18 9.58
N ASP A 295 14.64 -5.29 8.58
CA ASP A 295 15.53 -5.16 7.43
C ASP A 295 16.71 -4.25 7.79
N PHE A 296 17.53 -4.75 8.73
CA PHE A 296 18.62 -3.99 9.31
C PHE A 296 19.69 -3.61 8.29
N ASP A 297 19.92 -4.46 7.28
CA ASP A 297 20.93 -4.19 6.25
C ASP A 297 20.50 -3.03 5.35
N THR A 298 19.23 -2.96 4.94
CA THR A 298 18.76 -1.78 4.22
C THR A 298 18.85 -0.54 5.10
N ALA A 299 18.41 -0.60 6.36
CA ALA A 299 18.47 0.55 7.27
C ALA A 299 19.91 1.08 7.44
N ILE A 300 20.88 0.18 7.62
CA ILE A 300 22.31 0.54 7.72
C ILE A 300 22.78 1.20 6.43
N ASN A 301 22.44 0.63 5.26
CA ASN A 301 22.83 1.18 3.96
C ASN A 301 22.23 2.57 3.73
N ASP A 302 20.97 2.79 4.12
CA ASP A 302 20.33 4.11 4.03
C ASP A 302 21.02 5.13 4.95
N TYR A 303 21.30 4.77 6.20
CA TYR A 303 22.01 5.67 7.11
C TYR A 303 23.43 6.01 6.64
N LYS A 304 24.14 5.05 6.02
CA LYS A 304 25.43 5.31 5.37
C LYS A 304 25.28 6.29 4.20
N ARG A 305 24.29 6.09 3.34
CA ARG A 305 23.97 7.01 2.24
C ARG A 305 23.62 8.42 2.76
N ILE A 306 22.84 8.52 3.83
CA ILE A 306 22.52 9.81 4.47
C ILE A 306 23.80 10.49 4.98
N ALA A 307 24.74 9.73 5.57
CA ALA A 307 26.02 10.27 6.02
C ALA A 307 26.90 10.77 4.86
N GLU A 308 26.91 10.07 3.73
CA GLU A 308 27.62 10.47 2.51
C GLU A 308 27.01 11.75 1.92
N LEU A 309 25.68 11.81 1.79
CA LEU A 309 24.97 12.99 1.29
C LEU A 309 25.20 14.21 2.21
N ALA A 310 25.07 14.04 3.53
CA ALA A 310 25.33 15.11 4.50
C ALA A 310 26.80 15.57 4.49
N GLY A 311 27.74 14.68 4.17
CA GLY A 311 29.15 15.03 4.01
C GLY A 311 29.47 15.83 2.74
N ASN A 312 28.71 15.60 1.66
CA ASN A 312 28.88 16.25 0.37
C ASN A 312 28.10 17.58 0.26
N VAL A 313 27.03 17.75 1.04
CA VAL A 313 26.23 18.98 1.07
C VAL A 313 26.90 20.01 1.98
N ALA A 314 27.91 20.69 1.45
CA ALA A 314 28.44 21.94 2.02
C ALA A 314 27.53 23.16 1.71
N ALA A 315 26.22 22.96 1.50
CA ALA A 315 25.29 24.02 1.14
C ALA A 315 24.61 24.59 2.41
N PRO A 316 24.71 25.90 2.67
CA PRO A 316 23.98 26.55 3.76
C PRO A 316 22.46 26.35 3.59
N GLY A 317 21.80 25.70 4.54
CA GLY A 317 20.33 25.61 4.62
C GLY A 317 19.71 24.21 4.40
N ALA A 318 20.47 23.17 4.06
CA ALA A 318 19.91 21.81 4.00
C ALA A 318 19.68 21.24 5.41
N LEU A 319 18.41 21.01 5.79
CA LEU A 319 18.08 20.30 7.03
C LEU A 319 18.50 18.83 6.88
N HIS A 320 19.61 18.46 7.51
CA HIS A 320 20.01 17.07 7.70
C HIS A 320 20.37 16.81 9.17
N PRO A 321 20.21 15.58 9.67
CA PRO A 321 20.69 15.25 11.01
C PRO A 321 22.21 15.46 11.12
N PRO A 322 22.74 15.86 12.29
CA PRO A 322 24.18 15.94 12.50
C PRO A 322 24.86 14.58 12.29
N ARG A 323 26.10 14.58 11.79
CA ARG A 323 26.86 13.34 11.52
C ARG A 323 26.96 12.40 12.74
N ALA A 324 27.12 12.96 13.94
CA ALA A 324 27.14 12.20 15.18
C ALA A 324 25.81 11.46 15.45
N VAL A 325 24.67 12.08 15.10
CA VAL A 325 23.34 11.45 15.22
C VAL A 325 23.22 10.31 14.22
N ILE A 326 23.66 10.49 12.98
CA ILE A 326 23.62 9.44 11.95
C ILE A 326 24.51 8.24 12.37
N GLN A 327 25.73 8.51 12.85
CA GLN A 327 26.63 7.46 13.33
C GLN A 327 26.03 6.69 14.52
N SER A 328 25.42 7.40 15.46
CA SER A 328 24.71 6.78 16.59
C SER A 328 23.56 5.88 16.12
N ARG A 329 22.80 6.28 15.08
CA ARG A 329 21.75 5.45 14.47
C ARG A 329 22.32 4.19 13.81
N ILE A 330 23.42 4.31 13.06
CA ILE A 330 24.10 3.15 12.45
C ILE A 330 24.49 2.15 13.53
N SER A 331 25.20 2.60 14.57
CA SER A 331 25.64 1.72 15.66
C SER A 331 24.47 1.10 16.42
N ALA A 332 23.37 1.83 16.61
CA ALA A 332 22.16 1.28 17.22
C ALA A 332 21.55 0.16 16.36
N VAL A 333 21.42 0.36 15.05
CA VAL A 333 20.87 -0.68 14.14
C VAL A 333 21.82 -1.88 14.02
N GLU A 334 23.13 -1.67 14.01
CA GLU A 334 24.13 -2.77 14.05
C GLU A 334 24.02 -3.60 15.34
N ALA A 335 23.77 -2.94 16.48
CA ALA A 335 23.51 -3.62 17.74
C ALA A 335 22.19 -4.41 17.69
N MET A 336 21.11 -3.82 17.14
CA MET A 336 19.83 -4.51 16.93
C MET A 336 20.00 -5.74 16.03
N ARG A 337 20.69 -5.59 14.89
CA ARG A 337 21.02 -6.69 13.99
C ARG A 337 21.79 -7.78 14.71
N SER A 338 22.83 -7.43 15.47
CA SER A 338 23.64 -8.41 16.20
C SER A 338 22.83 -9.13 17.28
N ALA A 339 22.00 -8.40 18.03
CA ALA A 339 21.11 -8.98 19.03
C ALA A 339 20.07 -9.92 18.39
N TRP A 340 19.49 -9.54 17.26
CA TRP A 340 18.58 -10.38 16.49
C TRP A 340 19.25 -11.68 16.03
N HIS A 341 20.48 -11.61 15.51
CA HIS A 341 21.25 -12.81 15.12
C HIS A 341 21.60 -13.68 16.31
N GLN A 342 22.02 -13.09 17.44
CA GLN A 342 22.31 -13.84 18.67
C GLN A 342 21.05 -14.52 19.22
N GLN A 343 19.91 -13.83 19.24
CA GLN A 343 18.64 -14.39 19.65
C GLN A 343 18.20 -15.53 18.72
N ALA A 344 18.34 -15.37 17.40
CA ALA A 344 18.08 -16.42 16.44
C ALA A 344 18.99 -17.64 16.68
N LEU A 345 20.28 -17.43 16.92
CA LEU A 345 21.24 -18.50 17.22
C LEU A 345 20.97 -19.19 18.56
N GLU A 346 20.54 -18.47 19.59
CA GLU A 346 20.15 -19.02 20.90
C GLU A 346 18.84 -19.80 20.82
N GLN A 347 17.90 -19.38 19.95
CA GLN A 347 16.70 -20.16 19.64
C GLN A 347 17.03 -21.46 18.90
N ILE A 348 18.09 -21.46 18.09
CA ILE A 348 18.59 -22.66 17.38
C ILE A 348 19.40 -23.56 18.32
N ARG A 349 20.13 -22.97 19.28
CA ARG A 349 20.84 -23.68 20.34
C ARG A 349 19.96 -23.85 21.57
N ARG A 350 19.04 -24.81 21.54
CA ARG A 350 18.62 -25.45 22.79
C ARG A 350 18.88 -26.96 22.78
N PRO A 351 19.54 -27.49 23.83
CA PRO A 351 19.92 -28.89 23.93
C PRO A 351 18.72 -29.75 24.35
N ASN A 352 18.49 -30.86 23.63
CA ASN A 352 18.18 -32.24 24.02
C ASN A 352 17.55 -32.60 25.40
N GLN A 353 16.92 -31.67 26.13
CA GLN A 353 16.13 -31.99 27.32
C GLN A 353 14.69 -32.27 26.89
N ALA A 354 14.17 -33.43 27.29
CA ALA A 354 12.77 -33.77 27.09
C ALA A 354 11.88 -32.77 27.84
N VAL A 355 11.35 -31.79 27.12
CA VAL A 355 10.35 -30.85 27.65
C VAL A 355 9.00 -31.56 27.65
N PRO A 356 8.21 -31.54 28.74
CA PRO A 356 6.92 -32.22 28.82
C PRO A 356 5.81 -31.45 28.07
N VAL A 357 6.05 -31.13 26.80
CA VAL A 357 5.06 -30.53 25.89
C VAL A 357 4.00 -31.58 25.50
N GLN A 358 2.72 -31.22 25.61
CA GLN A 358 1.58 -32.08 25.26
C GLN A 358 1.06 -31.87 23.84
N PHE A 359 1.38 -30.71 23.27
CA PHE A 359 1.01 -30.29 21.94
C PHE A 359 2.26 -29.94 21.14
N LYS A 360 2.24 -30.24 19.85
CA LYS A 360 3.33 -30.00 18.92
C LYS A 360 3.07 -28.76 18.09
N VAL A 361 4.12 -28.20 17.50
CA VAL A 361 3.98 -27.21 16.44
C VAL A 361 3.20 -27.83 15.28
N GLY A 362 2.20 -27.11 14.78
CA GLY A 362 1.24 -27.56 13.78
C GLY A 362 -0.09 -28.06 14.35
N ASP A 363 -0.17 -28.46 15.63
CA ASP A 363 -1.43 -28.93 16.21
C ASP A 363 -2.50 -27.83 16.17
N VAL A 364 -3.69 -28.18 15.67
CA VAL A 364 -4.88 -27.33 15.77
C VAL A 364 -5.48 -27.51 17.16
N ILE A 365 -5.76 -26.40 17.83
CA ILE A 365 -6.20 -26.38 19.22
C ILE A 365 -7.45 -25.52 19.41
N ARG A 366 -8.12 -25.72 20.54
CA ARG A 366 -9.15 -24.82 21.06
C ARG A 366 -8.76 -24.34 22.45
N HIS A 367 -8.92 -23.05 22.72
CA HIS A 367 -8.70 -22.54 24.07
C HIS A 367 -9.82 -22.99 25.01
N ARG A 368 -9.48 -23.55 26.18
CA ARG A 368 -10.43 -24.14 27.14
C ARG A 368 -11.48 -23.13 27.63
N ARG A 369 -11.06 -21.91 28.00
CA ARG A 369 -11.93 -20.84 28.51
C ARG A 369 -12.59 -19.98 27.43
N TYR A 370 -11.80 -19.46 26.48
CA TYR A 370 -12.27 -18.51 25.48
C TYR A 370 -12.77 -19.15 24.18
N HIS A 371 -12.59 -20.47 24.03
CA HIS A 371 -13.18 -21.27 22.96
C HIS A 371 -12.77 -20.91 21.52
N TYR A 372 -11.82 -19.99 21.33
CA TYR A 372 -11.25 -19.71 20.01
C TYR A 372 -10.40 -20.89 19.53
N ARG A 373 -10.35 -21.05 18.21
CA ARG A 373 -9.47 -21.98 17.52
C ARG A 373 -8.16 -21.32 17.14
N GLY A 374 -7.12 -22.12 17.06
CA GLY A 374 -5.83 -21.67 16.55
C GLY A 374 -4.90 -22.81 16.22
N VAL A 375 -3.72 -22.47 15.69
CA VAL A 375 -2.65 -23.41 15.39
C VAL A 375 -1.38 -23.00 16.13
N ILE A 376 -0.68 -23.97 16.71
CA ILE A 376 0.58 -23.73 17.41
C ILE A 376 1.70 -23.54 16.39
N TYR A 377 2.41 -22.41 16.47
CA TYR A 377 3.59 -22.14 15.62
C TYR A 377 4.91 -22.11 16.42
N GLY A 378 4.85 -22.31 17.74
CA GLY A 378 6.02 -22.46 18.59
C GLY A 378 5.66 -22.69 20.05
N TRP A 379 6.63 -23.11 20.85
CA TRP A 379 6.47 -23.31 22.30
C TRP A 379 7.72 -22.92 23.09
N ASP A 380 7.53 -22.61 24.36
CA ASP A 380 8.59 -22.43 25.36
C ASP A 380 8.34 -23.40 26.52
N ALA A 381 9.40 -24.00 27.06
CA ALA A 381 9.31 -24.93 28.19
C ALA A 381 8.74 -24.29 29.48
N GLU A 382 8.89 -22.98 29.60
CA GLU A 382 8.41 -22.15 30.69
C GLU A 382 8.00 -20.77 30.14
N CYS A 383 7.26 -20.00 30.92
CA CYS A 383 6.78 -18.68 30.51
C CYS A 383 7.95 -17.72 30.28
N LYS A 384 8.07 -17.19 29.06
CA LYS A 384 9.07 -16.16 28.69
C LYS A 384 8.50 -14.76 28.49
N ALA A 385 7.24 -14.54 28.87
CA ALA A 385 6.62 -13.22 28.77
C ALA A 385 7.26 -12.22 29.74
N GLU A 386 7.09 -10.92 29.49
CA GLU A 386 7.57 -9.89 30.42
C GLU A 386 6.78 -9.92 31.74
N GLU A 387 7.41 -9.46 32.82
CA GLU A 387 6.90 -9.57 34.18
C GLU A 387 5.55 -8.86 34.36
N ASP A 388 5.39 -7.68 33.76
CA ASP A 388 4.14 -6.93 33.78
C ASP A 388 3.00 -7.70 33.09
N TRP A 389 3.31 -8.37 31.98
CA TRP A 389 2.35 -9.22 31.28
C TRP A 389 1.97 -10.43 32.12
N MET A 390 2.96 -11.07 32.78
CA MET A 390 2.71 -12.21 33.66
C MET A 390 1.78 -11.83 34.82
N GLN A 391 1.98 -10.66 35.42
CA GLN A 391 1.11 -10.15 36.49
C GLN A 391 -0.30 -9.85 35.98
N GLN A 392 -0.41 -9.16 34.84
CA GLN A 392 -1.70 -8.82 34.22
C GLN A 392 -2.52 -10.08 33.89
N MET A 393 -1.87 -11.09 33.32
CA MET A 393 -2.50 -12.36 32.95
C MET A 393 -2.61 -13.33 34.13
N ARG A 394 -2.12 -12.93 35.32
CA ARG A 394 -2.13 -13.69 36.58
C ARG A 394 -1.52 -15.08 36.43
N ILE A 395 -0.41 -15.15 35.72
CA ILE A 395 0.29 -16.41 35.40
C ILE A 395 0.67 -17.17 36.68
N ASP A 396 1.07 -16.49 37.74
CA ASP A 396 1.43 -17.12 39.02
C ASP A 396 0.25 -17.76 39.76
N GLN A 397 -0.98 -17.41 39.39
CA GLN A 397 -2.19 -17.99 39.98
C GLN A 397 -2.67 -19.21 39.21
N LEU A 398 -2.07 -19.50 38.06
CA LEU A 398 -2.36 -20.69 37.28
C LEU A 398 -1.82 -21.94 38.00
N PRO A 399 -2.54 -23.08 37.99
CA PRO A 399 -2.08 -24.32 38.60
C PRO A 399 -0.68 -24.77 38.14
N GLY A 400 -0.36 -24.60 36.85
CA GLY A 400 0.98 -24.89 36.32
C GLY A 400 1.99 -23.73 36.44
N GLY A 401 1.53 -22.56 36.90
CA GLY A 401 2.36 -21.37 37.10
C GLY A 401 3.22 -21.00 35.89
N ARG A 402 4.41 -20.44 36.15
CA ARG A 402 5.39 -20.07 35.12
C ARG A 402 6.15 -21.25 34.52
N HIS A 403 6.29 -22.34 35.27
CA HIS A 403 7.18 -23.46 34.91
C HIS A 403 6.54 -24.53 34.03
N GLN A 404 5.27 -24.38 33.67
CA GLN A 404 4.64 -25.21 32.64
C GLN A 404 4.99 -24.69 31.23
N PRO A 405 4.82 -25.51 30.17
CA PRO A 405 4.98 -25.04 28.81
C PRO A 405 3.97 -23.98 28.40
N TYR A 406 4.42 -23.05 27.56
CA TYR A 406 3.61 -22.01 26.94
C TYR A 406 3.74 -22.05 25.43
N TYR A 407 2.65 -21.72 24.74
CA TYR A 407 2.51 -21.89 23.30
C TYR A 407 2.22 -20.57 22.61
N HIS A 408 2.90 -20.34 21.48
CA HIS A 408 2.59 -19.29 20.54
C HIS A 408 1.56 -19.81 19.55
N VAL A 409 0.39 -19.18 19.51
CA VAL A 409 -0.79 -19.66 18.78
C VAL A 409 -1.27 -18.60 17.80
N LEU A 410 -1.39 -18.97 16.53
CA LEU A 410 -2.11 -18.18 15.54
C LEU A 410 -3.61 -18.46 15.67
N VAL A 411 -4.41 -17.42 15.94
CA VAL A 411 -5.85 -17.50 16.20
C VAL A 411 -6.65 -17.35 14.91
N ASP A 412 -7.73 -18.12 14.77
CA ASP A 412 -8.67 -17.98 13.65
C ASP A 412 -9.35 -16.60 13.70
N HIS A 413 -9.20 -15.81 12.63
CA HIS A 413 -9.77 -14.47 12.49
C HIS A 413 -11.30 -14.43 12.67
N ARG A 414 -11.99 -15.54 12.39
CA ARG A 414 -13.45 -15.68 12.58
C ARG A 414 -13.84 -15.75 14.06
N ASP A 415 -12.92 -16.18 14.92
CA ASP A 415 -13.14 -16.32 16.35
C ASP A 415 -12.63 -15.08 17.12
N ARG A 416 -11.62 -14.37 16.59
CA ARG A 416 -11.05 -13.16 17.21
C ARG A 416 -10.30 -12.28 16.19
N PRO A 417 -10.37 -10.93 16.30
CA PRO A 417 -9.63 -10.03 15.39
C PRO A 417 -8.10 -9.98 15.58
N PHE A 418 -7.55 -10.48 16.69
CA PHE A 418 -6.08 -10.51 16.94
C PHE A 418 -5.49 -11.85 16.50
N GLN A 419 -4.42 -11.82 15.70
CA GLN A 419 -3.93 -13.00 14.98
C GLN A 419 -2.95 -13.89 15.77
N SER A 420 -2.19 -13.37 16.75
CA SER A 420 -1.27 -14.19 17.57
C SER A 420 -1.49 -14.00 19.08
N THR A 421 -1.28 -15.07 19.86
CA THR A 421 -1.41 -15.07 21.32
C THR A 421 -0.50 -16.08 21.99
N TYR A 422 -0.15 -15.83 23.25
CA TYR A 422 0.67 -16.70 24.09
C TYR A 422 -0.19 -17.40 25.15
N VAL A 423 -0.14 -18.74 25.21
CA VAL A 423 -1.13 -19.57 25.94
C VAL A 423 -0.46 -20.63 26.79
N ALA A 424 -0.84 -20.75 28.06
CA ALA A 424 -0.38 -21.83 28.93
C ALA A 424 -0.90 -23.20 28.46
N GLN A 425 -0.09 -24.27 28.57
CA GLN A 425 -0.45 -25.64 28.20
C GLN A 425 -1.80 -26.08 28.78
N GLU A 426 -2.06 -25.79 30.05
CA GLU A 426 -3.30 -26.19 30.70
C GLU A 426 -4.55 -25.51 30.14
N ASN A 427 -4.41 -24.41 29.40
CA ASN A 427 -5.53 -23.72 28.77
C ASN A 427 -5.84 -24.22 27.35
N ILE A 428 -5.12 -25.24 26.88
CA ILE A 428 -5.26 -25.81 25.54
C ILE A 428 -6.02 -27.14 25.63
N VAL A 429 -6.92 -27.38 24.66
CA VAL A 429 -7.56 -28.68 24.44
C VAL A 429 -7.53 -29.01 22.95
N ARG A 430 -7.44 -30.31 22.62
CA ARG A 430 -7.59 -30.78 21.23
C ARG A 430 -9.05 -30.56 20.79
N PRO A 431 -9.30 -30.04 19.58
CA PRO A 431 -10.65 -29.88 19.06
C PRO A 431 -11.31 -31.25 18.91
N THR A 432 -12.58 -31.35 19.29
CA THR A 432 -13.34 -32.58 19.09
C THR A 432 -13.58 -32.78 17.59
N PRO A 433 -13.28 -33.97 17.01
CA PRO A 433 -13.55 -34.21 15.60
C PRO A 433 -15.03 -34.01 15.34
N THR A 434 -15.38 -33.05 14.49
CA THR A 434 -16.77 -32.85 14.07
C THR A 434 -17.06 -33.89 12.99
N PRO A 435 -18.08 -34.76 13.13
CA PRO A 435 -18.39 -35.78 12.14
C PRO A 435 -19.13 -35.15 10.96
N THR A 436 -18.45 -34.34 10.15
CA THR A 436 -18.90 -34.01 8.78
C THR A 436 -17.76 -33.39 7.98
N PRO A 437 -17.37 -33.94 6.82
CA PRO A 437 -16.49 -33.24 5.90
C PRO A 437 -17.32 -32.16 5.21
N SER A 438 -17.41 -30.97 5.82
CA SER A 438 -17.80 -29.79 5.06
C SER A 438 -16.65 -29.46 4.12
N THR A 439 -16.74 -29.93 2.89
CA THR A 439 -15.79 -29.74 1.78
C THR A 439 -15.66 -28.27 1.34
N THR A 440 -16.10 -27.34 2.18
CA THR A 440 -16.09 -25.88 1.97
C THR A 440 -15.15 -25.13 2.93
N ALA A 441 -14.40 -25.83 3.80
CA ALA A 441 -13.32 -25.20 4.57
C ALA A 441 -12.01 -25.05 3.75
N THR A 442 -12.01 -25.42 2.48
CA THR A 442 -10.89 -25.17 1.56
C THR A 442 -11.02 -23.75 1.02
N THR A 443 -9.93 -22.99 1.13
CA THR A 443 -9.74 -21.61 0.62
C THR A 443 -10.63 -20.54 1.23
N GLY A 444 -10.18 -19.98 2.37
CA GLY A 444 -10.47 -18.58 2.66
C GLY A 444 -9.91 -17.72 1.53
N SER A 445 -10.80 -17.29 0.63
CA SER A 445 -10.56 -16.38 -0.49
C SER A 445 -10.57 -14.90 -0.07
N SER A 446 -10.38 -14.59 1.21
CA SER A 446 -10.13 -13.21 1.65
C SER A 446 -8.64 -12.91 1.43
N GLY A 447 -8.34 -12.07 0.44
CA GLY A 447 -7.00 -11.75 -0.08
C GLY A 447 -5.96 -11.16 0.90
N GLU A 448 -6.20 -11.21 2.20
CA GLU A 448 -5.19 -10.98 3.21
C GLU A 448 -4.31 -12.22 3.32
N ALA A 449 -2.99 -12.02 3.18
CA ALA A 449 -2.04 -13.10 3.37
C ALA A 449 -2.15 -13.55 4.83
N SER A 450 -2.87 -14.65 5.08
CA SER A 450 -2.93 -15.23 6.42
C SER A 450 -1.50 -15.53 6.85
N GLU A 451 -1.06 -14.95 7.98
CA GLU A 451 0.24 -15.16 8.63
C GLU A 451 0.57 -16.65 8.78
N ILE A 452 -0.45 -17.51 8.71
CA ILE A 452 -0.32 -18.98 8.69
C ILE A 452 0.64 -19.49 7.61
N GLY A 453 0.72 -18.84 6.44
CA GLY A 453 1.62 -19.26 5.37
C GLY A 453 3.10 -18.94 5.66
N GLU A 454 3.38 -18.06 6.61
CA GLU A 454 4.75 -17.83 7.07
C GLU A 454 5.34 -19.09 7.69
N TYR A 455 4.50 -19.85 8.40
CA TYR A 455 4.88 -20.96 9.26
C TYR A 455 4.55 -22.35 8.68
N PHE A 456 3.48 -22.46 7.87
CA PHE A 456 2.93 -23.75 7.45
C PHE A 456 2.76 -23.91 5.94
N GLU A 457 3.03 -25.10 5.43
CA GLU A 457 3.00 -25.44 4.00
C GLU A 457 1.64 -26.01 3.55
N GLY A 458 0.86 -26.56 4.48
CA GLY A 458 -0.45 -27.15 4.24
C GLY A 458 -1.12 -27.60 5.53
N ILE A 459 -2.22 -28.34 5.41
CA ILE A 459 -2.97 -28.91 6.53
C ILE A 459 -3.36 -30.36 6.20
N GLU A 460 -3.39 -31.20 7.23
CA GLU A 460 -3.87 -32.58 7.13
C GLU A 460 -5.34 -32.63 6.66
N PRO A 461 -5.78 -33.70 5.96
CA PRO A 461 -7.14 -33.81 5.42
C PRO A 461 -8.25 -33.72 6.47
N ASP A 462 -7.97 -34.13 7.70
CA ASP A 462 -8.89 -34.06 8.83
C ASP A 462 -8.86 -32.72 9.59
N ALA A 463 -8.05 -31.77 9.11
CA ALA A 463 -7.82 -30.45 9.69
C ALA A 463 -7.34 -30.47 11.16
N SER A 464 -6.71 -31.57 11.60
CA SER A 464 -6.21 -31.72 12.97
C SER A 464 -4.82 -31.08 13.18
N CYS A 465 -4.01 -30.99 12.11
CA CYS A 465 -2.64 -30.51 12.17
C CYS A 465 -2.21 -29.83 10.86
N TYR A 466 -1.35 -28.82 10.97
CA TYR A 466 -0.69 -28.15 9.85
C TYR A 466 0.70 -28.73 9.57
N HIS A 467 1.05 -28.89 8.29
CA HIS A 467 2.41 -29.23 7.89
C HIS A 467 3.32 -28.02 8.10
N VAL A 468 4.28 -28.12 9.00
CA VAL A 468 5.23 -27.05 9.34
C VAL A 468 6.28 -26.86 8.23
N ASN A 469 6.78 -25.64 8.08
CA ASN A 469 7.85 -25.35 7.13
C ASN A 469 9.24 -25.80 7.63
N ALA A 470 10.25 -25.69 6.77
CA ALA A 470 11.64 -26.03 7.11
C ALA A 470 12.18 -25.25 8.32
N TYR A 471 11.78 -23.98 8.51
CA TYR A 471 12.22 -23.16 9.64
C TYR A 471 11.70 -23.70 10.98
N LEU A 472 10.40 -24.03 11.07
CA LEU A 472 9.82 -24.58 12.28
C LEU A 472 10.28 -26.02 12.54
N ASN A 473 10.45 -26.84 11.50
CA ASN A 473 11.10 -28.15 11.62
C ASN A 473 12.52 -28.04 12.19
N PHE A 474 13.29 -27.06 11.72
CA PHE A 474 14.65 -26.81 12.20
C PHE A 474 14.68 -26.28 13.65
N ARG A 475 13.69 -25.47 14.03
CA ARG A 475 13.60 -24.84 15.35
C ARG A 475 13.03 -25.75 16.45
N PHE A 476 12.13 -26.66 16.09
CA PHE A 476 11.48 -27.60 17.02
C PHE A 476 11.67 -29.05 16.55
N PRO A 477 12.92 -29.53 16.41
CA PRO A 477 13.19 -30.88 15.91
C PRO A 477 12.62 -31.97 16.83
N GLU A 478 12.44 -31.67 18.13
CA GLU A 478 11.93 -32.62 19.14
C GLU A 478 10.50 -33.09 18.86
N ASP A 479 9.69 -32.23 18.22
CA ASP A 479 8.32 -32.58 17.84
C ASP A 479 8.27 -33.72 16.80
N TRP A 480 9.40 -33.98 16.12
CA TRP A 480 9.52 -34.91 15.00
C TRP A 480 10.50 -36.07 15.25
N ILE A 481 11.34 -36.00 16.29
CA ILE A 481 12.38 -37.01 16.58
C ILE A 481 11.83 -38.30 17.23
N ALA A 482 10.57 -38.33 17.69
CA ALA A 482 9.99 -39.54 18.29
C ALA A 482 9.41 -40.53 17.24
N ALA A 483 10.28 -41.15 16.42
CA ALA A 483 9.92 -42.32 15.61
C ALA A 483 11.14 -43.18 15.16
N ILE A 484 12.18 -43.30 15.99
CA ILE A 484 13.23 -44.34 15.82
C ILE A 484 13.35 -45.13 17.12
#